data_AF-A0AAU6CV26-F1
#
_entry.id   AF-A0AAU6CV26-F1
#
_cell.length_a   1.000
_cell.length_b   1.000
_cell.length_c   1.000
_cell.angle_alpha   90.00
_cell.angle_beta   90.00
_cell.angle_gamma   90.00
#
_symmetry.space_group_name_H-M   'P 1'
#
loop_
_entity.id
_entity.type
_entity.pdbx_description
1 polymer ?
#
loop_
_entity_poly.entity_id
_entity_poly.type
_entity_poly.pdbx_seq_one_letter_code
_entity_poly.pdbx_strand_id
1 'polypeptide(L)'
;MAAVAAAVVVGVAGCGGGGGKPAPAATTSVGASAPVMSVEAAYAEYQGLMGPGCATVDECQTLVTARLHAAHDLRDAMKAEDPSGYAVPIADVNRADRVARDYGTENLGAAGNMMAVLQPIQAAITWYASNR
;
A
#
# COMPACT_ATOMS: atom_id res chain seq x y z
N MET A 1 25.05 7.84 -30.75
CA MET A 1 24.26 7.87 -32.00
C MET A 1 24.21 6.47 -32.57
N ALA A 2 23.07 5.79 -32.50
CA ALA A 2 22.77 4.61 -33.33
C ALA A 2 21.26 4.38 -33.28
N ALA A 3 20.66 4.22 -34.45
CA ALA A 3 19.25 4.38 -34.74
C ALA A 3 18.38 3.17 -34.34
N VAL A 4 17.16 3.45 -33.89
CA VAL A 4 16.10 2.46 -33.66
C VAL A 4 15.35 2.27 -34.98
N ALA A 5 15.45 1.08 -35.56
CA ALA A 5 14.63 0.68 -36.70
C ALA A 5 13.48 -0.19 -36.20
N ALA A 6 12.26 0.31 -36.37
CA ALA A 6 11.03 -0.42 -36.15
C ALA A 6 10.80 -1.43 -37.28
N ALA A 7 10.38 -2.65 -36.94
CA ALA A 7 9.79 -3.58 -37.89
C ALA A 7 8.61 -4.29 -37.23
N VAL A 8 7.41 -3.82 -37.58
CA VAL A 8 6.14 -4.50 -37.31
C VAL A 8 6.01 -5.63 -38.33
N VAL A 9 5.85 -6.87 -37.86
CA VAL A 9 5.38 -7.97 -38.72
C VAL A 9 4.28 -8.71 -38.00
N VAL A 10 3.06 -8.54 -38.51
CA VAL A 10 1.85 -9.28 -38.15
C VAL A 10 1.96 -10.67 -38.78
N GLY A 11 2.03 -11.71 -37.95
CA GLY A 11 2.07 -13.11 -38.39
C GLY A 11 0.69 -13.74 -38.36
N VAL A 12 0.20 -14.11 -39.54
CA VAL A 12 -1.08 -14.75 -39.85
C VAL A 12 -1.12 -16.22 -39.37
N ALA A 13 -2.32 -16.67 -38.99
CA ALA A 13 -2.68 -18.02 -38.56
C ALA A 13 -2.30 -19.13 -39.56
N GLY A 14 -2.02 -20.31 -39.01
CA GLY A 14 -1.45 -21.45 -39.73
C GLY A 14 -2.45 -22.35 -40.47
N CYS A 15 -1.88 -23.24 -41.29
CA CYS A 15 -2.37 -24.57 -41.63
C CYS A 15 -1.29 -25.30 -42.46
N GLY A 16 -0.89 -26.52 -42.07
CA GLY A 16 -0.23 -27.47 -42.98
C GLY A 16 1.12 -28.06 -42.53
N GLY A 17 1.06 -29.27 -41.97
CA GLY A 17 1.88 -30.42 -42.37
C GLY A 17 3.37 -30.48 -42.02
N GLY A 18 3.70 -31.37 -41.07
CA GLY A 18 4.87 -32.24 -41.21
C GLY A 18 6.09 -31.94 -40.33
N GLY A 19 6.20 -32.70 -39.23
CA GLY A 19 7.47 -33.20 -38.68
C GLY A 19 8.47 -32.17 -38.13
N GLY A 20 8.47 -31.96 -36.82
CA GLY A 20 9.60 -31.30 -36.16
C GLY A 20 9.39 -30.96 -34.69
N LYS A 21 10.14 -31.67 -33.83
CA LYS A 21 10.69 -31.29 -32.51
C LYS A 21 9.74 -30.77 -31.39
N PRO A 22 9.93 -31.24 -30.14
CA PRO A 22 9.08 -30.84 -29.02
C PRO A 22 9.31 -29.37 -28.66
N ALA A 23 8.22 -28.59 -28.65
CA ALA A 23 8.19 -27.27 -28.05
C ALA A 23 8.13 -27.42 -26.52
N PRO A 24 9.11 -26.90 -25.75
CA PRO A 24 8.86 -26.66 -24.34
C PRO A 24 7.91 -25.47 -24.21
N ALA A 25 6.82 -25.77 -23.51
CA ALA A 25 5.80 -24.92 -22.93
C ALA A 25 6.06 -23.41 -22.97
N ALA A 26 5.04 -22.70 -23.45
CA ALA A 26 4.81 -21.31 -23.09
C ALA A 26 4.81 -21.20 -21.57
N THR A 27 5.93 -20.73 -21.00
CA THR A 27 5.91 -20.10 -19.70
C THR A 27 5.04 -18.88 -19.87
N THR A 28 3.78 -18.97 -19.45
CA THR A 28 3.01 -17.80 -19.06
C THR A 28 3.80 -17.15 -17.94
N SER A 29 4.66 -16.20 -18.31
CA SER A 29 5.26 -15.28 -17.37
C SER A 29 4.09 -14.56 -16.73
N VAL A 30 3.67 -15.05 -15.57
CA VAL A 30 2.79 -14.34 -14.65
C VAL A 30 3.40 -12.96 -14.56
N GLY A 31 2.70 -11.97 -15.11
CA GLY A 31 3.13 -10.59 -15.04
C GLY A 31 3.47 -10.34 -13.58
N ALA A 32 4.73 -10.05 -13.31
CA ALA A 32 5.19 -9.64 -12.00
C ALA A 32 4.39 -8.38 -11.67
N SER A 33 3.29 -8.58 -10.95
CA SER A 33 2.56 -7.49 -10.31
C SER A 33 3.61 -6.79 -9.47
N ALA A 34 3.70 -5.46 -9.60
CA ALA A 34 4.62 -4.65 -8.82
C ALA A 34 4.62 -5.13 -7.36
N PRO A 35 5.78 -5.19 -6.67
CA PRO A 35 5.83 -5.70 -5.31
C PRO A 35 4.83 -4.92 -4.46
N VAL A 36 3.72 -5.55 -4.12
CA VAL A 36 2.78 -5.03 -3.14
C VAL A 36 3.55 -5.09 -1.84
N MET A 37 3.73 -3.94 -1.19
CA MET A 37 4.41 -3.89 0.09
C MET A 37 3.74 -4.89 1.05
N SER A 38 4.53 -5.77 1.67
CA SER A 38 3.96 -6.73 2.64
C SER A 38 3.44 -6.00 3.87
N VAL A 39 2.57 -6.65 4.64
CA VAL A 39 2.03 -6.07 5.87
C VAL A 39 3.15 -5.74 6.86
N GLU A 40 4.19 -6.58 6.97
CA GLU A 40 5.34 -6.30 7.83
C GLU A 40 6.17 -5.11 7.36
N ALA A 41 6.38 -4.97 6.05
CA ALA A 41 7.12 -3.85 5.48
C ALA A 41 6.38 -2.53 5.73
N ALA A 42 5.07 -2.51 5.46
CA ALA A 42 4.21 -1.35 5.72
C ALA A 42 4.17 -0.98 7.21
N TYR A 43 4.13 -2.00 8.08
CA TYR A 43 4.18 -1.80 9.52
C TYR A 43 5.52 -1.23 9.98
N ALA A 44 6.64 -1.69 9.43
CA ALA A 44 7.96 -1.17 9.73
C ALA A 44 8.11 0.30 9.31
N GLU A 45 7.56 0.70 8.15
CA GLU A 45 7.52 2.10 7.73
C GLU A 45 6.71 2.96 8.72
N TYR A 46 5.53 2.49 9.14
CA TYR A 46 4.75 3.18 10.17
C TYR A 46 5.53 3.33 11.48
N GLN A 47 6.24 2.28 11.92
CA GLN A 47 7.06 2.34 13.13
C GLN A 47 8.18 3.38 13.04
N GLY A 48 8.78 3.58 11.85
CA GLY A 48 9.76 4.63 11.61
C GLY A 48 9.22 6.05 11.88
N LEU A 49 7.91 6.24 11.79
CA LEU A 49 7.22 7.51 12.07
C LEU A 49 6.82 7.68 13.55
N MET A 50 7.03 6.66 14.39
CA MET A 50 6.78 6.74 15.84
C MET A 50 7.89 7.52 16.60
N GLY A 51 8.74 8.25 15.87
CA GLY A 51 9.80 9.13 16.38
C GLY A 51 9.31 10.28 17.27
N PRO A 52 10.20 11.24 17.60
CA PRO A 52 9.91 12.27 18.59
C PRO A 52 8.64 13.05 18.24
N GLY A 53 7.88 13.40 19.28
CA GLY A 53 6.65 14.19 19.12
C GLY A 53 6.90 15.54 18.45
N CYS A 54 5.82 16.19 18.05
CA CYS A 54 5.84 17.52 17.46
C CYS A 54 5.70 18.62 18.53
N ALA A 55 6.30 19.80 18.30
CA ALA A 55 6.18 20.95 19.19
C ALA A 55 5.33 22.08 18.59
N THR A 56 5.28 22.19 17.26
CA THR A 56 4.49 23.20 16.55
C THR A 56 3.33 22.57 15.78
N VAL A 57 2.31 23.37 15.47
CA VAL A 57 1.14 22.92 14.67
C VAL A 57 1.59 22.39 13.31
N ASP A 58 2.55 23.03 12.65
CA ASP A 58 3.04 22.60 11.33
C ASP A 58 3.85 21.29 11.39
N GLU A 59 4.65 21.11 12.44
CA GLU A 59 5.33 19.83 12.71
C GLU A 59 4.30 18.73 12.99
N CYS A 60 3.28 19.01 13.81
CA CYS A 60 2.22 18.06 14.10
C CYS A 60 1.41 17.72 12.85
N GLN A 61 1.10 18.72 12.02
CA GLN A 61 0.42 18.55 10.75
C GLN A 61 1.19 17.59 9.86
N THR A 62 2.49 17.83 9.70
CA THR A 62 3.37 16.98 8.90
C THR A 62 3.44 15.56 9.45
N LEU A 63 3.65 15.42 10.76
CA LEU A 63 3.78 14.12 11.43
C LEU A 63 2.49 13.29 11.33
N VAL A 64 1.34 13.90 11.63
CA VAL A 64 0.04 13.21 11.60
C VAL A 64 -0.34 12.84 10.17
N THR A 65 -0.05 13.71 9.20
CA THR A 65 -0.26 13.40 7.77
C THR A 65 0.59 12.20 7.34
N ALA A 66 1.88 12.19 7.71
CA ALA A 66 2.77 11.06 7.40
C ALA A 66 2.28 9.75 8.05
N ARG A 67 1.87 9.80 9.33
CA ARG A 67 1.33 8.63 10.03
C ARG A 67 0.02 8.13 9.42
N LEU A 68 -0.87 9.02 9.01
CA LEU A 68 -2.11 8.65 8.34
C LEU A 68 -1.83 8.01 6.97
N HIS A 69 -0.85 8.53 6.22
CA HIS A 69 -0.42 7.93 4.96
C HIS A 69 0.12 6.51 5.16
N ALA A 70 1.10 6.33 6.05
CA ALA A 70 1.64 5.01 6.35
C ALA A 70 0.58 4.03 6.88
N ALA A 71 -0.42 4.53 7.63
CA ALA A 71 -1.55 3.71 8.05
C ALA A 71 -2.43 3.28 6.86
N HIS A 72 -2.61 4.12 5.84
CA HIS A 72 -3.27 3.73 4.59
C HIS A 72 -2.49 2.66 3.84
N ASP A 73 -1.17 2.80 3.75
CA ASP A 73 -0.33 1.81 3.10
C ASP A 73 -0.41 0.45 3.83
N LEU A 74 -0.38 0.47 5.17
CA LEU A 74 -0.59 -0.72 6.00
C LEU A 74 -1.96 -1.36 5.78
N ARG A 75 -3.02 -0.55 5.74
CA ARG A 75 -4.38 -1.03 5.45
C ARG A 75 -4.46 -1.68 4.06
N ASP A 76 -3.81 -1.09 3.08
CA ASP A 76 -3.89 -1.58 1.69
C ASP A 76 -3.08 -2.89 1.54
N ALA A 77 -1.95 -3.02 2.24
CA ALA A 77 -1.24 -4.30 2.40
C ALA A 77 -2.12 -5.37 3.08
N MET A 78 -2.77 -5.03 4.20
CA MET A 78 -3.66 -5.95 4.93
C MET A 78 -4.84 -6.45 4.07
N LYS A 79 -5.43 -5.54 3.27
CA LYS A 79 -6.50 -5.90 2.33
C LYS A 79 -6.02 -6.82 1.22
N ALA A 80 -4.78 -6.64 0.76
CA ALA A 80 -4.19 -7.46 -0.30
C ALA A 80 -3.83 -8.86 0.20
N GLU A 81 -3.43 -8.99 1.47
CA GLU A 81 -3.03 -10.26 2.08
C GLU A 81 -4.23 -11.10 2.56
N ASP A 82 -5.01 -10.60 3.53
CA ASP A 82 -6.20 -11.26 4.04
C ASP A 82 -7.21 -10.24 4.60
N PRO A 83 -8.16 -9.75 3.77
CA PRO A 83 -9.10 -8.73 4.20
C PRO A 83 -10.03 -9.20 5.33
N SER A 84 -10.24 -10.51 5.48
CA SER A 84 -11.10 -11.06 6.54
C SER A 84 -10.33 -11.20 7.84
N GLY A 85 -9.10 -11.71 7.79
CA GLY A 85 -8.19 -11.81 8.94
C GLY A 85 -7.85 -10.45 9.53
N TYR A 86 -7.70 -9.42 8.69
CA TYR A 86 -7.36 -8.06 9.10
C TYR A 86 -8.57 -7.10 9.19
N ALA A 87 -9.81 -7.61 9.28
CA ALA A 87 -11.01 -6.77 9.24
C ALA A 87 -11.04 -5.68 10.33
N VAL A 88 -10.55 -5.99 11.54
CA VAL A 88 -10.51 -5.05 12.67
C VAL A 88 -9.55 -3.88 12.43
N PRO A 89 -8.24 -4.08 12.20
CA PRO A 89 -7.31 -2.97 11.97
C PRO A 89 -7.66 -2.18 10.70
N ILE A 90 -8.20 -2.83 9.66
CA ILE A 90 -8.69 -2.15 8.46
C ILE A 90 -9.83 -1.17 8.82
N ALA A 91 -10.79 -1.59 9.65
CA ALA A 91 -11.91 -0.76 10.07
C ALA A 91 -11.45 0.45 10.90
N ASP A 92 -10.43 0.27 11.74
CA ASP A 92 -9.83 1.33 12.54
C ASP A 92 -9.08 2.35 11.69
N VAL A 93 -8.27 1.93 10.71
CA VAL A 93 -7.64 2.87 9.77
C VAL A 93 -8.71 3.64 8.97
N ASN A 94 -9.78 2.97 8.52
CA ASN A 94 -10.88 3.65 7.84
C ASN A 94 -11.60 4.67 8.76
N ARG A 95 -11.64 4.44 10.08
CA ARG A 95 -12.17 5.41 11.03
C ARG A 95 -11.25 6.62 11.14
N ALA A 96 -9.94 6.43 11.21
CA ALA A 96 -8.96 7.52 11.21
C ALA A 96 -9.10 8.43 9.98
N ASP A 97 -9.25 7.83 8.80
CA ASP A 97 -9.45 8.53 7.53
C ASP A 97 -10.75 9.37 7.52
N ARG A 98 -11.86 8.82 8.03
CA ARG A 98 -13.11 9.59 8.17
C ARG A 98 -12.92 10.77 9.11
N VAL A 99 -12.31 10.55 10.28
CA VAL A 99 -12.05 11.61 11.26
C VAL A 99 -11.16 12.71 10.66
N ALA A 100 -10.11 12.33 9.92
CA ALA A 100 -9.24 13.30 9.25
C ALA A 100 -9.99 14.15 8.22
N ARG A 101 -10.92 13.54 7.46
CA ARG A 101 -11.77 14.27 6.50
C ARG A 101 -12.75 15.21 7.19
N ASP A 102 -13.34 14.79 8.31
CA ASP A 102 -14.29 15.60 9.07
C ASP A 102 -13.63 16.88 9.63
N TYR A 103 -12.34 16.82 9.98
CA TYR A 103 -11.56 17.98 10.44
C TYR A 103 -10.93 18.83 9.33
N GLY A 104 -10.83 18.29 8.11
CA GLY A 104 -10.01 18.84 7.04
C GLY A 104 -8.55 18.38 7.16
N THR A 105 -8.00 17.87 6.06
CA THR A 105 -6.64 17.31 6.00
C THR A 105 -5.55 18.33 6.30
N GLU A 106 -5.84 19.62 6.19
CA GLU A 106 -4.99 20.76 6.46
C GLU A 106 -4.97 21.20 7.93
N ASN A 107 -5.82 20.60 8.78
CA ASN A 107 -6.01 21.00 10.18
C ASN A 107 -5.70 19.86 11.18
N LEU A 108 -4.99 18.83 10.75
CA LEU A 108 -4.64 17.67 11.57
C LEU A 108 -3.60 18.01 12.64
N GLY A 109 -2.82 19.09 12.46
CA GLY A 109 -1.80 19.54 13.41
C GLY A 109 -2.34 20.14 14.70
N ALA A 110 -3.63 20.50 14.77
CA ALA A 110 -4.25 20.96 16.00
C ALA A 110 -4.34 19.80 17.02
N ALA A 111 -3.94 20.03 18.28
CA ALA A 111 -3.77 18.96 19.27
C ALA A 111 -5.01 18.05 19.44
N GLY A 112 -6.22 18.61 19.41
CA GLY A 112 -7.46 17.84 19.48
C GLY A 112 -7.69 16.96 18.25
N ASN A 113 -7.43 17.50 17.06
CA ASN A 113 -7.63 16.82 15.78
C ASN A 113 -6.61 15.69 15.61
N MET A 114 -5.34 15.96 15.93
CA MET A 114 -4.27 14.96 15.94
C MET A 114 -4.67 13.75 16.77
N MET A 115 -5.08 13.95 18.02
CA MET A 115 -5.42 12.83 18.92
C MET A 115 -6.60 12.02 18.40
N ALA A 116 -7.62 12.69 17.85
CA ALA A 116 -8.78 12.03 17.27
C ALA A 116 -8.44 11.16 16.05
N VAL A 117 -7.45 11.57 15.25
CA VAL A 117 -6.96 10.79 14.09
C VAL A 117 -6.01 9.67 14.52
N LEU A 118 -5.09 9.95 15.46
CA LEU A 118 -4.08 8.97 15.88
C LEU A 118 -4.65 7.87 16.77
N GLN A 119 -5.69 8.12 17.56
CA GLN A 119 -6.29 7.10 18.44
C GLN A 119 -6.73 5.83 17.67
N PRO A 120 -7.54 5.93 16.59
CA PRO A 120 -7.91 4.73 15.82
C PRO A 120 -6.71 4.09 15.10
N ILE A 121 -5.73 4.87 14.64
CA ILE A 121 -4.50 4.30 14.06
C ILE A 121 -3.76 3.48 15.12
N GLN A 122 -3.64 3.99 16.34
CA GLN A 122 -3.00 3.28 17.45
C GLN A 122 -3.73 1.97 17.77
N ALA A 123 -5.06 1.95 17.72
CA ALA A 123 -5.85 0.72 17.90
C ALA A 123 -5.53 -0.33 16.83
N ALA A 124 -5.46 0.07 15.55
CA ALA A 124 -5.08 -0.82 14.46
C ALA A 124 -3.67 -1.42 14.66
N ILE A 125 -2.71 -0.59 15.07
CA ILE A 125 -1.32 -0.98 15.32
C ILE A 125 -1.21 -1.94 16.51
N THR A 126 -1.91 -1.64 17.61
CA THR A 126 -1.95 -2.52 18.79
C THR A 126 -2.60 -3.86 18.47
N TRP A 127 -3.68 -3.87 17.69
CA TRP A 127 -4.31 -5.11 17.24
C TRP A 127 -3.32 -5.95 16.42
N TYR A 128 -2.66 -5.33 15.43
CA TYR A 128 -1.72 -6.04 14.56
C TYR A 128 -0.54 -6.61 15.34
N ALA A 129 0.04 -5.84 16.25
CA ALA A 129 1.13 -6.29 17.10
C ALA A 129 0.75 -7.49 18.01
N SER A 130 -0.54 -7.63 18.34
CA SER A 130 -1.06 -8.68 19.24
C SER A 130 -1.55 -9.94 18.52
N ASN A 131 -1.81 -9.86 17.21
CA ASN A 131 -2.44 -10.93 16.42
C ASN A 131 -1.56 -11.45 15.27
N ARG A 132 -0.30 -11.01 15.20
CA ARG A 132 0.71 -11.53 14.26
C ARG A 132 1.49 -12.70 14.85
#